data_AF-A0A8T3U9A0-F1
#
_entry.id   AF-A0A8T3U9A0-F1
#
_cell.length_a   1.000
_cell.length_b   1.000
_cell.length_c   1.000
_cell.angle_alpha   90.00
_cell.angle_beta   90.00
_cell.angle_gamma   90.00
#
_symmetry.space_group_name_H-M   'P 1'
#
loop_
_entity.id
_entity.type
_entity.pdbx_description
1 polymer ?
#
loop_
_entity_poly.entity_id
_entity_poly.type
_entity_poly.pdbx_seq_one_letter_code
_entity_poly.pdbx_strand_id
1 'polypeptide(L)'
;WYNLGEFSFQPSEIGKIFILMFIVSVIVRLQYKGKDEINKLYKLIISLIVAAIPIVLIIKQPDYGTALAYIFAFIAILYVAGLRKRYIFLGVILRSYRDIFYI
;
A
#
# COMPACT_ATOMS: atom_id res chain seq x y z
N TRP A 1 -8.64 15.25 19.46
CA TRP A 1 -8.75 14.04 20.29
C TRP A 1 -10.06 14.13 21.05
N TYR A 2 -10.95 13.14 20.89
CA TYR A 2 -12.16 13.07 21.70
C TYR A 2 -11.82 12.24 22.95
N ASN A 3 -11.76 12.90 24.10
CA ASN A 3 -11.50 12.23 25.37
C ASN A 3 -12.84 11.83 25.99
N LEU A 4 -13.09 10.52 26.04
CA LEU A 4 -14.17 9.91 26.81
C LEU A 4 -13.55 9.35 28.09
N GLY A 5 -13.21 10.24 29.04
CA GLY A 5 -12.57 9.86 30.30
C GLY A 5 -11.21 9.20 30.10
N GLU A 6 -11.08 7.91 30.43
CA GLU A 6 -9.85 7.11 30.30
C GLU A 6 -9.55 6.66 28.86
N PHE A 7 -10.51 6.78 27.93
CA PHE A 7 -10.33 6.42 26.53
C PHE A 7 -10.21 7.66 25.65
N SER A 8 -9.02 7.85 25.09
CA SER A 8 -8.74 8.83 24.05
C SER A 8 -9.00 8.21 22.68
N PHE A 9 -10.12 8.56 22.05
CA PHE A 9 -10.47 8.05 20.73
C PHE A 9 -10.01 9.04 19.65
N GLN A 10 -9.12 8.59 18.77
CA GLN A 10 -8.70 9.35 17.60
C GLN A 10 -9.38 8.76 16.36
N PRO A 11 -10.31 9.50 15.72
CA PRO A 11 -10.96 9.02 14.48
C PRO A 11 -9.97 8.65 13.37
N SER A 12 -8.76 9.24 13.38
CA SER A 12 -7.69 8.93 12.44
C SER A 12 -7.08 7.54 12.60
N GLU A 13 -7.08 6.94 13.80
CA GLU A 13 -6.57 5.57 13.98
C GLU A 13 -7.50 4.53 13.38
N ILE A 14 -8.80 4.73 13.53
CA ILE A 14 -9.84 3.87 12.95
C ILE A 14 -9.78 3.96 11.42
N GLY A 15 -9.68 5.18 10.88
CA GLY A 15 -9.61 5.41 9.43
C GLY A 15 -8.42 4.70 8.77
N LYS A 16 -7.27 4.63 9.45
CA LYS A 16 -6.11 3.86 9.00
C LYS A 16 -6.49 2.38 8.80
N ILE A 17 -7.11 1.72 9.78
CA ILE A 17 -7.46 0.29 9.68
C ILE A 17 -8.41 0.03 8.51
N PHE A 18 -9.43 0.87 8.31
CA PHE A 18 -10.35 0.75 7.18
C PHE A 18 -9.64 0.86 5.83
N ILE A 19 -8.69 1.79 5.72
CA ILE A 19 -7.85 1.93 4.54
C ILE A 19 -7.06 0.65 4.25
N LEU A 20 -6.46 0.05 5.28
CA LEU A 20 -5.67 -1.19 5.11
C LEU A 20 -6.57 -2.34 4.64
N MET A 21 -7.74 -2.50 5.26
CA MET A 21 -8.73 -3.50 4.86
C MET A 21 -9.21 -3.27 3.42
N PHE A 22 -9.41 -2.02 3.00
CA PHE A 22 -9.78 -1.70 1.63
C PHE A 22 -8.72 -2.15 0.63
N ILE A 23 -7.44 -1.83 0.89
CA ILE A 23 -6.31 -2.27 0.04
C ILE A 23 -6.28 -3.79 -0.08
N VAL A 24 -6.39 -4.51 1.05
CA VAL A 24 -6.39 -5.98 1.06
C VAL A 24 -7.56 -6.54 0.26
N SER A 25 -8.77 -6.01 0.45
CA SER A 25 -9.97 -6.45 -0.26
C SER A 25 -9.83 -6.28 -1.79
N VAL A 26 -9.25 -5.16 -2.23
CA VAL A 26 -8.98 -4.93 -3.65
C VAL A 26 -7.96 -5.92 -4.20
N ILE A 27 -6.85 -6.14 -3.49
CA ILE A 27 -5.83 -7.11 -3.91
C ILE A 27 -6.42 -8.52 -4.01
N VAL A 28 -7.22 -8.95 -3.03
CA VAL A 28 -7.90 -10.25 -3.05
C VAL A 28 -8.87 -10.34 -4.23
N ARG A 29 -9.63 -9.29 -4.54
CA ARG A 29 -10.48 -9.26 -5.75
C ARG A 29 -9.67 -9.36 -7.04
N LEU A 30 -8.51 -8.72 -7.11
CA LEU A 30 -7.64 -8.80 -8.29
C LEU A 30 -7.09 -10.23 -8.51
N GLN A 31 -7.02 -11.03 -7.44
CA GLN A 31 -6.64 -12.44 -7.43
C GLN A 31 -7.81 -13.43 -7.58
N TYR A 32 -9.04 -12.95 -7.79
CA TYR A 32 -10.24 -13.81 -7.83
C TYR A 32 -10.15 -14.98 -8.81
N LYS A 33 -9.42 -14.83 -9.93
CA LYS A 33 -9.21 -15.87 -10.94
C LYS A 33 -7.93 -16.70 -10.77
N GLY A 34 -7.18 -16.52 -9.67
CA GLY A 34 -5.94 -17.24 -9.36
C GLY A 34 -4.77 -16.32 -9.01
N LYS A 35 -3.77 -16.88 -8.32
CA LYS A 35 -2.59 -16.13 -7.82
C LYS A 35 -1.75 -15.50 -8.94
N ASP A 36 -1.69 -16.11 -10.12
CA ASP A 36 -0.92 -15.59 -11.25
C ASP A 36 -1.52 -14.34 -11.91
N GLU A 37 -2.80 -14.04 -11.67
CA GLU A 37 -3.46 -12.88 -12.25
C GLU A 37 -2.84 -11.56 -11.78
N ILE A 38 -2.29 -11.51 -10.56
CA ILE A 38 -1.66 -10.30 -10.04
C ILE A 38 -0.40 -9.90 -10.82
N ASN A 39 0.19 -10.84 -11.56
CA ASN A 39 1.36 -10.60 -12.42
C ASN A 39 1.00 -9.87 -13.73
N LYS A 40 -0.28 -9.65 -14.03
CA LYS A 40 -0.69 -8.86 -15.20
C LYS A 40 -0.40 -7.38 -14.93
N LEU A 41 0.31 -6.73 -15.85
CA LEU A 41 0.78 -5.35 -15.70
C LEU A 41 -0.33 -4.36 -15.30
N TYR A 42 -1.52 -4.48 -15.91
CA TYR A 42 -2.66 -3.62 -15.57
C TYR A 42 -3.15 -3.82 -14.13
N LYS A 43 -3.16 -5.04 -13.58
CA LYS A 43 -3.57 -5.32 -12.20
C LYS A 43 -2.55 -4.83 -11.18
N LEU A 44 -1.27 -4.87 -11.57
CA LEU A 44 -0.17 -4.38 -10.76
C LEU A 44 -0.22 -2.85 -10.67
N ILE A 45 -0.47 -2.16 -11.78
CA ILE A 45 -0.71 -0.71 -11.82
C ILE A 45 -1.93 -0.33 -10.98
N ILE A 46 -3.06 -1.05 -11.13
CA ILE A 46 -4.26 -0.81 -10.32
C ILE A 46 -3.95 -0.98 -8.82
N SER A 47 -3.22 -2.03 -8.43
CA SER A 47 -2.84 -2.26 -7.04
C SER A 47 -1.98 -1.12 -6.49
N LEU A 48 -1.04 -0.62 -7.29
CA LEU A 48 -0.20 0.53 -6.93
C LEU A 48 -1.01 1.80 -6.76
N ILE A 49 -1.94 2.11 -7.67
CA ILE A 49 -2.80 3.29 -7.58
C ILE A 49 -3.68 3.21 -6.33
N VAL A 50 -4.26 2.04 -6.08
CA VAL A 50 -5.14 1.81 -4.92
C VAL A 50 -4.38 1.96 -3.60
N ALA A 51 -3.10 1.57 -3.54
CA ALA A 51 -2.25 1.79 -2.37
C ALA A 51 -1.68 3.22 -2.29
N ALA A 52 -1.46 3.90 -3.42
CA ALA A 52 -0.95 5.26 -3.45
C ALA A 52 -1.93 6.27 -2.86
N ILE A 53 -3.23 6.13 -3.16
CA ILE A 53 -4.30 7.00 -2.62
C ILE A 53 -4.20 7.15 -1.09
N PRO A 54 -4.21 6.06 -0.31
CA PRO A 54 -4.11 6.16 1.14
C PRO A 54 -2.75 6.58 1.65
N ILE A 55 -1.65 6.18 1.00
CA ILE A 55 -0.31 6.65 1.39
C ILE A 55 -0.23 8.18 1.27
N VAL A 56 -0.77 8.75 0.20
CA VAL A 56 -0.84 10.22 0.01
C VAL A 56 -1.71 10.88 1.07
N LEU A 57 -2.83 10.27 1.44
CA LEU A 57 -3.70 10.73 2.52
C LEU A 57 -2.98 10.73 3.89
N ILE A 58 -2.17 9.70 4.18
CA ILE A 58 -1.40 9.60 5.43
C ILE A 58 -0.25 10.61 5.44
N ILE A 59 0.45 10.81 4.31
CA ILE A 59 1.48 11.84 4.18
C ILE A 59 0.90 13.24 4.40
N LYS A 60 -0.34 13.49 3.94
CA LYS A 60 -1.09 14.73 4.24
C LYS A 60 -1.42 14.90 5.72
N GLN A 61 -1.40 13.84 6.53
CA GLN A 61 -1.62 13.86 7.99
C GLN A 61 -0.30 14.00 8.79
N PRO A 62 0.74 14.59 8.18
CA PRO A 62 2.17 14.45 8.51
C PRO A 62 2.65 13.20 9.28
N ASP A 63 2.04 12.04 9.07
CA ASP A 63 2.34 10.82 9.85
C ASP A 63 3.27 9.88 9.08
N TYR A 64 4.55 10.25 9.03
CA TYR A 64 5.55 9.52 8.25
C TYR A 64 5.83 8.11 8.76
N GLY A 65 5.72 7.88 10.07
CA GLY A 65 5.91 6.56 10.68
C GLY A 65 4.82 5.58 10.22
N THR A 66 3.57 6.01 10.24
CA THR A 66 2.46 5.21 9.73
C THR A 66 2.58 5.01 8.21
N ALA A 67 2.97 6.03 7.44
CA ALA A 67 3.15 5.91 6.00
C ALA A 67 4.14 4.79 5.61
N LEU A 68 5.27 4.70 6.33
CA LEU A 68 6.25 3.64 6.13
C LEU A 68 5.69 2.26 6.50
N ALA A 69 4.98 2.15 7.63
CA ALA A 69 4.34 0.90 8.02
C ALA A 69 3.35 0.39 6.94
N TYR A 70 2.59 1.30 6.32
CA TYR A 70 1.68 0.96 5.22
C TYR A 70 2.41 0.48 3.97
N ILE A 71 3.54 1.10 3.62
CA ILE A 71 4.36 0.68 2.48
C ILE A 71 4.91 -0.74 2.72
N PHE A 72 5.45 -1.01 3.92
CA PHE A 72 5.93 -2.34 4.28
C PHE A 72 4.81 -3.38 4.27
N ALA A 73 3.65 -3.06 4.85
CA ALA A 73 2.48 -3.95 4.83
C ALA A 73 2.02 -4.24 3.39
N PHE A 74 1.96 -3.22 2.53
CA PHE A 74 1.58 -3.37 1.13
C PHE A 74 2.53 -4.30 0.37
N ILE A 75 3.85 -4.14 0.55
CA ILE A 75 4.86 -5.02 -0.05
C ILE A 75 4.68 -6.47 0.45
N ALA A 76 4.44 -6.65 1.75
CA ALA A 76 4.19 -7.98 2.32
C ALA A 76 2.92 -8.63 1.74
N ILE A 77 1.83 -7.87 1.59
CA ILE A 77 0.59 -8.36 0.98
C ILE A 77 0.83 -8.76 -0.47
N LEU A 78 1.54 -7.95 -1.26
CA LEU A 78 1.90 -8.29 -2.64
C LEU A 78 2.78 -9.54 -2.73
N TYR A 79 3.69 -9.72 -1.77
CA TYR A 79 4.52 -10.93 -1.70
C TYR A 79 3.68 -12.18 -1.42
N VAL A 80 2.80 -12.13 -0.41
CA VAL A 80 1.87 -13.21 -0.08
C VAL A 80 0.90 -13.49 -1.23
N ALA A 81 0.54 -12.44 -1.98
CA ALA A 81 -0.32 -12.54 -3.14
C ALA A 81 0.30 -13.31 -4.33
N GLY A 82 1.56 -13.76 -4.23
CA GLY A 82 2.21 -14.55 -5.27
C GLY A 82 2.81 -13.69 -6.39
N LEU A 83 3.01 -12.40 -6.12
CA LEU A 83 3.65 -11.50 -7.06
C LEU A 83 5.11 -11.93 -7.26
N ARG A 84 5.50 -12.15 -8.52
CA ARG A 84 6.86 -12.62 -8.87
C ARG A 84 7.88 -11.61 -8.38
N LYS A 85 8.87 -12.05 -7.57
CA LYS A 85 9.99 -11.23 -7.03
C LYS A 85 10.64 -10.30 -8.07
N ARG A 86 10.65 -10.72 -9.34
CA ARG A 86 11.12 -9.99 -10.53
C ARG A 86 10.55 -8.58 -10.65
N TYR A 87 9.26 -8.40 -10.36
CA TYR A 87 8.56 -7.11 -10.51
C TYR A 87 8.79 -6.17 -9.32
N ILE A 88 8.97 -6.72 -8.11
CA ILE A 88 9.37 -5.92 -6.94
C ILE A 88 10.76 -5.33 -7.18
N PHE A 89 11.70 -6.15 -7.69
CA PHE A 89 13.03 -5.68 -8.09
C PHE A 89 13.00 -4.69 -9.26
N LEU A 90 12.23 -4.95 -10.33
CA LEU A 90 12.09 -4.01 -11.46
C LEU A 90 11.51 -2.65 -11.03
N GLY A 91 10.53 -2.62 -10.11
CA GLY A 91 9.97 -1.36 -9.60
C GLY A 91 10.98 -0.53 -8.79
N VAL A 92 11.78 -1.19 -7.94
CA VAL A 92 12.86 -0.54 -7.17
C VAL A 92 13.96 -0.06 -8.11
N ILE A 93 14.35 -0.89 -9.07
CA ILE A 93 15.38 -0.59 -10.05
C ILE A 93 14.97 0.57 -10.97
N LEU A 94 13.74 0.59 -11.50
CA LEU A 94 13.24 1.72 -12.31
C LEU A 94 13.20 3.03 -11.52
N ARG A 95 12.82 2.99 -10.24
CA ARG A 95 12.88 4.17 -9.38
C ARG A 95 14.32 4.64 -9.18
N SER A 96 15.24 3.71 -8.90
CA SER A 96 16.66 4.00 -8.75
C SER A 96 17.29 4.54 -10.04
N TYR A 97 16.91 4.03 -11.22
CA TYR A 97 17.39 4.54 -12.51
C TYR A 97 16.86 5.94 -12.81
N ARG A 98 15.61 6.23 -12.42
CA ARG A 98 15.05 7.58 -12.54
C ARG A 98 15.78 8.55 -11.62
N ASP A 99 16.13 8.16 -10.40
CA ASP A 99 16.85 9.04 -9.47
C ASP A 99 18.32 9.31 -9.91
N ILE A 100 18.93 8.43 -10.72
CA ILE A 100 20.29 8.59 -11.26
C ILE A 100 20.34 9.54 -12.48
N PHE A 101 19.27 9.65 -13.27
CA PHE A 101 19.27 10.45 -14.51
C PHE A 101 18.85 11.92 -14.28
N TYR A 102 18.39 12.26 -13.07
CA TYR A 102 18.00 13.61 -12.67
C TYR A 102 19.03 14.30 -11.73
N ILE A 103 20.27 13.77 -11.66
CA ILE A 103 21.45 14.37 -11.05
C ILE A 103 22.45 14.66 -12.18
#